data_AF-A0A0B6WYE0-F1
#
_entry.id   AF-A0A0B6WYE0-F1
#
_cell.length_a   1.000
_cell.length_b   1.000
_cell.length_c   1.000
_cell.angle_alpha   90.00
_cell.angle_beta   90.00
_cell.angle_gamma   90.00
#
_symmetry.space_group_name_H-M   'P 1'
#
loop_
_entity.id
_entity.type
_entity.pdbx_description
1 polymer ?
#
loop_
_entity_poly.entity_id
_entity_poly.type
_entity_poly.pdbx_seq_one_letter_code
_entity_poly.pdbx_strand_id
1 'polypeptide(L)'
;MLAAYIFEDVGVTAYKGAARFLTNKDFLEAAAGILAVEAYHASNIRTVLYARGFFDAAQRISDLRDAADGPADLDQGILLNGKANIVPSDGNGIAFSRTPTQVLSIVYLGGRSAGFGFFPNRMNGAIR
;
A
#
# COMPACT_ATOMS: atom_id res chain seq x y z
N MET A 1 -8.98 -2.94 -12.06
CA MET A 1 -9.11 -3.37 -10.65
C MET A 1 -7.78 -3.91 -10.12
N LEU A 2 -7.18 -4.97 -10.69
CA LEU A 2 -5.87 -5.46 -10.24
C LEU A 2 -4.76 -4.39 -10.33
N ALA A 3 -4.71 -3.60 -11.41
CA ALA A 3 -3.74 -2.50 -11.53
C ALA A 3 -3.91 -1.43 -10.43
N ALA A 4 -5.15 -1.11 -10.05
CA ALA A 4 -5.42 -0.18 -8.95
C ALA A 4 -5.05 -0.80 -7.60
N TYR A 5 -5.35 -2.09 -7.41
CA TYR A 5 -5.00 -2.83 -6.21
C TYR A 5 -3.51 -2.80 -5.90
N ILE A 6 -2.62 -2.72 -6.91
CA ILE A 6 -1.17 -2.57 -6.71
C ILE A 6 -0.85 -1.36 -5.82
N PHE A 7 -1.54 -0.23 -5.96
CA PHE A 7 -1.15 1.03 -5.34
C PHE A 7 -2.00 1.46 -4.14
N GLU A 8 -3.28 1.16 -4.12
CA GLU A 8 -4.18 1.84 -3.16
C GLU A 8 -3.92 1.44 -1.69
N ASP A 9 -3.56 0.18 -1.43
CA ASP A 9 -3.12 -0.21 -0.07
C ASP A 9 -1.76 0.41 0.30
N VAL A 10 -0.91 0.69 -0.70
CA VAL A 10 0.36 1.40 -0.50
C VAL A 10 0.07 2.85 -0.13
N GLY A 11 -0.92 3.48 -0.75
CA GLY A 11 -1.37 4.84 -0.42
C GLY A 11 -1.81 4.96 1.04
N VAL A 12 -2.71 4.09 1.50
CA VAL A 12 -3.16 4.06 2.91
C VAL A 12 -1.97 3.94 3.88
N THR A 13 -1.09 2.97 3.64
CA THR A 13 0.05 2.69 4.53
C THR A 13 1.14 3.77 4.46
N ALA A 14 1.30 4.44 3.32
CA ALA A 14 2.21 5.57 3.13
C ALA A 14 1.73 6.81 3.89
N TYR A 15 0.47 7.22 3.73
CA TYR A 15 -0.06 8.40 4.43
C TYR A 15 -0.07 8.19 5.94
N LYS A 16 -0.45 7.00 6.42
CA LYS A 16 -0.37 6.69 7.85
C LYS A 16 1.07 6.72 8.35
N GLY A 17 2.01 6.12 7.61
CA GLY A 17 3.43 6.13 7.96
C GLY A 17 4.04 7.53 8.00
N ALA A 18 3.60 8.41 7.10
CA ALA A 18 4.06 9.79 6.99
C ALA A 18 3.48 10.72 8.07
N ALA A 19 2.28 10.43 8.60
CA ALA A 19 1.54 11.33 9.48
C ALA A 19 2.36 11.83 10.69
N ARG A 20 3.19 10.97 11.29
CA ARG A 20 4.04 11.33 12.44
C ARG A 20 5.14 12.36 12.14
N PHE A 21 5.47 12.57 10.87
CA PHE A 21 6.50 13.51 10.43
C PHE A 21 5.93 14.87 10.03
N LEU A 22 4.61 15.00 9.92
CA LEU A 22 3.94 16.25 9.59
C LEU A 22 3.75 17.10 10.85
N THR A 23 4.53 18.16 10.96
CA THR A 23 4.48 19.10 12.09
C THR A 23 3.43 20.19 11.91
N ASN A 24 3.27 20.68 10.67
CA ASN A 24 2.22 21.63 10.31
C ASN A 24 0.84 20.95 10.37
N LYS A 25 -0.09 21.53 11.12
CA LYS A 25 -1.41 20.95 11.38
C LYS A 25 -2.34 21.02 10.18
N ASP A 26 -2.24 22.06 9.36
CA ASP A 26 -2.99 22.17 8.11
C ASP A 26 -2.59 21.05 7.14
N PHE A 27 -1.29 20.73 7.08
CA PHE A 27 -0.80 19.62 6.26
C PHE A 27 -1.14 18.25 6.83
N LEU A 28 -1.11 18.09 8.16
CA LEU A 28 -1.55 16.85 8.79
C LEU A 28 -3.04 16.60 8.56
N GLU A 29 -3.88 17.63 8.66
CA GLU A 29 -5.30 17.56 8.38
C GLU A 29 -5.57 17.18 6.91
N ALA A 30 -4.90 17.85 5.97
CA ALA A 30 -5.00 17.50 4.56
C ALA A 30 -4.54 16.06 4.28
N ALA A 31 -3.43 15.62 4.88
CA ALA A 31 -2.93 14.24 4.76
C ALA A 31 -3.89 13.21 5.35
N ALA A 32 -4.56 13.52 6.47
CA ALA A 32 -5.59 12.68 7.05
C ALA A 32 -6.82 12.57 6.14
N GLY A 33 -7.19 13.66 5.45
CA GLY A 33 -8.24 13.64 4.42
C GLY A 33 -7.89 12.72 3.26
N ILE A 34 -6.66 12.78 2.75
CA ILE A 34 -6.21 11.90 1.67
C ILE A 34 -6.16 10.44 2.13
N LEU A 35 -5.62 10.16 3.32
CA LEU A 35 -5.65 8.83 3.94
C LEU A 35 -7.05 8.23 3.94
N ALA A 36 -8.07 9.01 4.30
CA ALA A 36 -9.46 8.55 4.32
C ALA A 36 -9.98 8.19 2.93
N VAL A 37 -9.65 9.00 1.91
CA VAL A 37 -10.02 8.72 0.51
C VAL A 37 -9.35 7.46 -0.01
N GLU A 38 -8.04 7.30 0.23
CA GLU A 38 -7.29 6.08 -0.12
C GLU A 38 -7.94 4.84 0.52
N ALA A 39 -8.39 4.94 1.78
CA ALA A 39 -9.06 3.83 2.47
C ALA A 39 -10.42 3.46 1.81
N TYR A 40 -11.21 4.46 1.37
CA TYR A 40 -12.44 4.19 0.64
C TYR A 40 -12.18 3.51 -0.71
N HIS A 41 -11.17 3.97 -1.45
CA HIS A 41 -10.78 3.35 -2.72
C HIS A 41 -10.29 1.92 -2.53
N ALA A 42 -9.37 1.70 -1.58
CA ALA A 42 -8.81 0.39 -1.28
C ALA A 42 -9.90 -0.62 -0.90
N SER A 43 -10.82 -0.25 0.00
CA SER A 43 -11.93 -1.12 0.41
C SER A 43 -12.86 -1.47 -0.75
N ASN A 44 -13.21 -0.49 -1.61
CA ASN A 44 -14.03 -0.73 -2.80
C ASN A 44 -13.34 -1.69 -3.79
N ILE A 45 -12.06 -1.47 -4.08
CA ILE A 45 -11.29 -2.32 -4.98
C ILE A 45 -11.21 -3.75 -4.46
N ARG A 46 -10.89 -3.92 -3.17
CA ARG A 46 -10.86 -5.23 -2.50
C ARG A 46 -12.20 -5.95 -2.60
N THR A 47 -13.29 -5.22 -2.33
CA THR A 47 -14.66 -5.75 -2.43
C THR A 47 -14.98 -6.23 -3.85
N VAL A 48 -14.65 -5.42 -4.87
CA VAL A 48 -14.90 -5.78 -6.27
C VAL A 48 -14.02 -6.96 -6.71
N LEU A 49 -12.76 -7.02 -6.30
CA LEU A 49 -11.87 -8.15 -6.60
C LEU A 49 -12.35 -9.44 -5.94
N TYR A 50 -12.82 -9.35 -4.69
CA TYR A 50 -13.40 -10.48 -3.96
C TYR A 50 -14.64 -11.00 -4.67
N ALA A 51 -15.59 -10.12 -5.00
CA ALA A 51 -16.82 -10.49 -5.69
C ALA A 51 -16.58 -11.13 -7.07
N ARG A 52 -15.46 -10.81 -7.72
CA ARG A 52 -15.05 -11.36 -9.01
C ARG A 52 -14.14 -12.59 -8.91
N GLY A 53 -13.80 -13.05 -7.72
CA GLY A 53 -12.99 -14.24 -7.51
C GLY A 53 -11.51 -14.09 -7.88
N PHE A 54 -10.95 -12.87 -7.88
CA PHE A 54 -9.54 -12.62 -8.20
C PHE A 54 -8.58 -12.95 -7.04
N PHE A 55 -8.86 -14.02 -6.30
CA PHE A 55 -8.15 -14.38 -5.07
C PHE A 55 -6.64 -14.59 -5.31
N ASP A 56 -6.28 -15.48 -6.22
CA ASP A 56 -4.88 -15.82 -6.49
C ASP A 56 -4.09 -14.64 -7.04
N ALA A 57 -4.70 -13.86 -7.93
CA ALA A 57 -4.06 -12.70 -8.53
C ALA A 57 -3.81 -11.60 -7.50
N ALA A 58 -4.78 -11.33 -6.63
CA ALA A 58 -4.62 -10.36 -5.55
C ALA A 58 -3.60 -10.85 -4.51
N GLN A 59 -3.61 -12.13 -4.15
CA GLN A 59 -2.63 -12.69 -3.22
C GLN A 59 -1.20 -12.52 -3.75
N ARG A 60 -0.95 -12.84 -5.02
CA ARG A 60 0.37 -12.65 -5.65
C ARG A 60 0.82 -11.18 -5.67
N ILE A 61 -0.11 -10.24 -5.79
CA ILE A 61 0.22 -8.81 -5.71
C ILE A 61 0.57 -8.42 -4.27
N SER A 62 -0.18 -8.91 -3.28
CA SER A 62 0.14 -8.72 -1.85
C SER A 62 1.54 -9.24 -1.55
N ASP A 63 1.81 -10.50 -1.87
CA ASP A 63 3.10 -11.15 -1.63
C ASP A 63 4.25 -10.42 -2.33
N LEU A 64 4.02 -9.89 -3.54
CA LEU A 64 5.01 -9.10 -4.26
C LEU A 64 5.34 -7.79 -3.53
N ARG A 65 4.35 -7.14 -2.90
CA ARG A 65 4.57 -5.90 -2.13
C ARG A 65 5.33 -6.16 -0.85
N ASP A 66 4.97 -7.20 -0.10
CA ASP A 66 5.72 -7.63 1.09
C ASP A 66 7.16 -7.98 0.73
N ALA A 67 7.37 -8.75 -0.34
CA ALA A 67 8.71 -9.09 -0.81
C ALA A 67 9.54 -7.85 -1.20
N ALA A 68 8.89 -6.80 -1.71
CA ALA A 68 9.55 -5.56 -2.09
C ALA A 68 9.87 -4.65 -0.89
N ASP A 69 9.03 -4.63 0.13
CA ASP A 69 9.17 -3.69 1.25
C ASP A 69 9.99 -4.23 2.44
N GLY A 70 10.29 -5.53 2.47
CA GLY A 70 11.27 -6.12 3.36
C GLY A 70 10.71 -7.26 4.21
N PRO A 71 11.27 -7.51 5.40
CA PRO A 71 10.93 -8.71 6.18
C PRO A 71 9.66 -8.58 7.04
N ALA A 72 9.07 -7.38 7.14
CA ALA A 72 7.87 -7.15 7.94
C ALA A 72 6.63 -7.43 7.08
N ASP A 73 5.70 -8.22 7.59
CA ASP A 73 4.40 -8.44 6.97
C ASP A 73 3.52 -7.20 7.19
N LEU A 74 3.41 -6.36 6.15
CA LEU A 74 2.69 -5.08 6.17
C LEU A 74 1.58 -5.03 5.10
N ASP A 75 1.27 -6.18 4.51
CA ASP A 75 0.24 -6.35 3.51
C ASP A 75 -0.64 -7.56 3.84
N GLN A 76 -1.82 -7.57 3.25
CA GLN A 76 -2.72 -8.70 3.39
C GLN A 76 -3.53 -8.84 2.12
N GLY A 77 -3.66 -10.06 1.62
CA GLY A 77 -4.52 -10.36 0.47
C GLY A 77 -5.99 -10.00 0.72
N ILE A 78 -6.83 -10.14 -0.32
CA ILE A 78 -8.28 -9.90 -0.23
C ILE A 78 -9.05 -11.02 0.49
N LEU A 79 -8.36 -12.12 0.81
CA LEU A 79 -8.84 -13.21 1.65
C LEU A 79 -7.93 -13.30 2.88
N LEU A 80 -8.54 -13.31 4.06
CA LEU A 80 -7.84 -13.59 5.31
C LEU A 80 -8.62 -14.67 6.05
N ASN A 81 -7.99 -15.81 6.32
CA ASN A 81 -8.63 -16.96 6.98
C ASN A 81 -9.94 -17.40 6.31
N GLY A 82 -9.98 -17.40 4.97
CA GLY A 82 -11.16 -17.79 4.18
C GLY A 82 -12.30 -16.76 4.17
N LYS A 83 -12.09 -15.55 4.70
CA LYS A 83 -13.08 -14.48 4.73
C LYS A 83 -12.61 -13.27 3.94
N ALA A 84 -13.55 -12.47 3.44
CA ALA A 84 -13.25 -11.21 2.75
C ALA A 84 -12.42 -10.29 3.65
N ASN A 85 -11.31 -9.78 3.13
CA ASN A 85 -10.46 -8.81 3.79
C ASN A 85 -10.45 -7.48 3.04
N ILE A 86 -11.27 -6.55 3.54
CA ILE A 86 -11.45 -5.21 2.97
C ILE A 86 -10.75 -4.11 3.77
N VAL A 87 -10.16 -4.45 4.93
CA VAL A 87 -9.44 -3.50 5.81
C VAL A 87 -8.13 -4.13 6.32
N PRO A 88 -7.05 -4.09 5.52
CA PRO A 88 -5.73 -4.53 5.97
C PRO A 88 -5.27 -3.73 7.18
N SER A 89 -5.06 -4.41 8.28
CA SER A 89 -4.72 -3.78 9.55
C SER A 89 -4.03 -4.76 10.49
N ASP A 90 -3.38 -4.20 11.51
CA ASP A 90 -2.82 -4.96 12.61
C ASP A 90 -3.92 -5.57 13.51
N GLY A 91 -3.51 -6.31 14.55
CA GLY A 91 -4.44 -6.96 15.48
C GLY A 91 -5.37 -6.01 16.24
N ASN A 92 -5.12 -4.70 16.21
CA ASN A 92 -5.95 -3.67 16.83
C ASN A 92 -6.89 -2.98 15.83
N GLY A 93 -6.93 -3.42 14.57
CA GLY A 93 -7.70 -2.77 13.52
C GLY A 93 -7.09 -1.44 13.05
N ILE A 94 -5.79 -1.23 13.29
CA ILE A 94 -5.07 -0.04 12.84
C ILE A 94 -4.36 -0.38 11.53
N ALA A 95 -4.59 0.40 10.47
CA ALA A 95 -3.92 0.23 9.19
C ALA A 95 -2.39 0.16 9.36
N PHE A 96 -1.66 -0.55 8.50
CA PHE A 96 -0.20 -0.63 8.63
C PHE A 96 0.50 0.70 8.34
N SER A 97 1.75 0.85 8.77
CA SER A 97 2.58 2.01 8.49
C SER A 97 3.81 1.58 7.70
N ARG A 98 3.99 2.12 6.49
CA ARG A 98 5.22 1.95 5.71
C ARG A 98 6.10 3.17 5.83
N THR A 99 7.41 2.96 5.88
CA THR A 99 8.41 4.02 5.76
C THR A 99 8.50 4.53 4.32
N PRO A 100 9.03 5.74 4.06
CA PRO A 100 9.25 6.20 2.69
C PRO A 100 10.11 5.22 1.87
N THR A 101 11.13 4.60 2.47
CA THR A 101 11.96 3.59 1.81
C THR A 101 11.14 2.38 1.37
N GLN A 102 10.25 1.88 2.23
CA GLN A 102 9.38 0.74 1.93
C GLN A 102 8.42 1.03 0.77
N VAL A 103 7.77 2.20 0.81
CA VAL A 103 6.90 2.67 -0.29
C VAL A 103 7.69 2.76 -1.59
N LEU A 104 8.90 3.33 -1.54
CA LEU A 104 9.76 3.45 -2.70
C LEU A 104 10.21 2.11 -3.27
N SER A 105 10.54 1.14 -2.42
CA SER A 105 10.86 -0.22 -2.88
C SER A 105 9.71 -0.85 -3.66
N ILE A 106 8.46 -0.64 -3.27
CA ILE A 106 7.28 -1.15 -4.00
C ILE A 106 7.11 -0.45 -5.35
N VAL A 107 7.23 0.88 -5.44
CA VAL A 107 7.03 1.56 -6.73
C VAL A 107 8.24 1.42 -7.67
N TYR A 108 9.41 1.07 -7.13
CA TYR A 108 10.61 0.76 -7.91
C TYR A 108 10.68 -0.71 -8.35
N LEU A 109 10.27 -1.68 -7.52
CA LEU A 109 10.35 -3.13 -7.71
C LEU A 109 11.72 -3.66 -8.17
N GLY A 110 12.05 -3.50 -9.45
CA GLY A 110 13.35 -3.86 -10.04
C GLY A 110 14.33 -2.68 -10.14
N GLY A 111 13.82 -1.45 -10.18
CA GLY A 111 14.60 -0.22 -10.26
C GLY A 111 15.51 -0.14 -11.51
N ARG A 112 16.46 0.80 -11.45
CA ARG A 112 17.26 1.22 -12.62
C ARG A 112 18.07 0.11 -13.28
N SER A 113 18.58 -0.85 -12.50
CA SER A 113 19.38 -1.97 -13.02
C SER A 113 18.53 -3.03 -13.72
N ALA A 114 17.29 -3.23 -13.28
CA ALA A 114 16.40 -4.24 -13.87
C ALA A 114 15.53 -3.66 -15.00
N GLY A 115 15.39 -2.34 -15.10
CA GLY A 115 14.68 -1.67 -16.20
C GLY A 115 13.16 -1.81 -16.15
N PHE A 116 12.59 -2.28 -15.03
CA PHE A 116 11.15 -2.38 -14.80
C PHE A 116 10.76 -1.79 -13.44
N GLY A 117 9.45 -1.60 -13.25
CA GLY A 117 8.86 -0.90 -12.11
C GLY A 117 7.98 0.25 -12.58
N PHE A 118 7.24 0.88 -11.67
CA PHE A 118 6.41 2.03 -12.01
C PHE A 118 7.27 3.30 -12.18
N PHE A 119 8.30 3.44 -11.33
CA PHE A 119 9.35 4.45 -11.47
C PHE A 119 10.72 3.79 -11.65
N PRO A 120 11.01 3.19 -12.83
CA PRO A 120 12.24 2.42 -13.04
C PRO A 120 13.50 3.29 -12.94
N ASN A 121 13.41 4.57 -13.27
CA ASN A 121 14.51 5.53 -13.17
C ASN A 121 14.70 6.11 -11.76
N ARG A 122 13.86 5.70 -10.79
CA ARG A 122 13.79 6.23 -9.43
C ARG A 122 13.41 7.72 -9.38
N MET A 123 13.17 8.24 -8.18
CA MET A 123 12.92 9.66 -7.95
C MET A 123 14.22 10.44 -7.73
N ASN A 124 14.22 11.71 -8.13
CA ASN A 124 15.32 12.63 -7.87
C ASN A 124 15.09 13.32 -6.51
N GLY A 125 15.60 12.73 -5.43
CA GLY A 125 15.50 13.30 -4.09
C GLY A 125 16.18 12.44 -3.02
N ALA A 126 16.59 13.07 -1.91
CA ALA A 126 17.06 12.36 -0.73
C ALA A 126 15.86 11.96 0.15
N ILE A 127 15.85 10.71 0.61
CA ILE A 127 14.95 10.28 1.69
C ILE A 127 15.48 10.92 2.98
N ARG A 128 14.65 11.73 3.65
CA ARG A 128 14.98 12.38 4.91
C ARG A 128 14.02 11.93 6.00
#